data_AF-A0AAV9LV92-F1
#
_entry.id   AF-A0AAV9LV92-F1
#
_cell.length_a   1.000
_cell.length_b   1.000
_cell.length_c   1.000
_cell.angle_alpha   90.00
_cell.angle_beta   90.00
_cell.angle_gamma   90.00
#
_symmetry.space_group_name_H-M   'P 1'
#
loop_
_entity.id
_entity.type
_entity.pdbx_description
1 polymer ?
#
loop_
_entity_poly.entity_id
_entity_poly.type
_entity_poly.pdbx_seq_one_letter_code
_entity_poly.pdbx_strand_id
1 'polypeptide(L)'
;MHAYHQMSFLLRRPPGREAYPGDVFYLHSRHLERAAKLSSSLGEGSMTALPIVETQSGDVSAYILINVISITDGQIFLSTDLFNFGI
;
A
#
# COMPACT_ATOMS: atom_id res chain seq x y z
N MET A 1 6.83 -4.05 0.87
CA MET A 1 7.70 -2.85 0.78
C MET A 1 9.16 -3.10 1.13
N HIS A 2 9.48 -4.05 2.03
CA HIS A 2 10.84 -4.35 2.47
C HIS A 2 11.85 -4.66 1.35
N ALA A 3 11.44 -5.34 0.28
CA ALA A 3 12.32 -5.62 -0.85
C ALA A 3 12.79 -4.33 -1.56
N TYR A 4 11.91 -3.36 -1.78
CA TYR A 4 12.28 -2.10 -2.43
C TYR A 4 13.17 -1.22 -1.54
N HIS A 5 12.91 -1.24 -0.24
CA HIS A 5 13.76 -0.62 0.76
C HIS A 5 15.19 -1.21 0.72
N GLN A 6 15.31 -2.54 0.81
CA GLN A 6 16.61 -3.22 0.75
C GLN A 6 17.36 -2.96 -0.56
N MET A 7 16.66 -3.00 -1.71
CA MET A 7 17.25 -2.64 -3.00
C MET A 7 17.76 -1.19 -3.03
N SER A 8 17.00 -0.25 -2.47
CA SER A 8 17.40 1.16 -2.43
C SER A 8 18.63 1.38 -1.56
N PHE A 9 18.74 0.65 -0.45
CA PHE A 9 19.94 0.63 0.40
C PHE A 9 21.16 0.09 -0.33
N LEU A 10 21.04 -1.05 -1.01
CA LEU A 10 22.12 -1.63 -1.82
C LEU A 10 22.61 -0.66 -2.90
N LEU A 11 21.69 0.09 -3.50
CA LEU A 11 21.97 1.09 -4.54
C LEU A 11 22.41 2.44 -3.98
N ARG A 12 22.60 2.56 -2.66
CA ARG A 12 23.00 3.81 -1.96
C ARG A 12 22.11 5.01 -2.31
N ARG A 13 20.82 4.77 -2.54
CA ARG A 13 19.85 5.88 -2.68
C ARG A 13 19.68 6.54 -1.30
N PRO A 14 19.57 7.87 -1.25
CA PRO A 14 19.39 8.57 0.02
C PRO A 14 18.07 8.13 0.69
N PRO A 15 18.10 7.69 1.96
CA PRO A 15 16.91 7.29 2.68
C PRO A 15 16.09 8.52 3.13
N GLY A 16 14.77 8.36 3.17
CA GLY A 16 13.81 9.33 3.69
C GLY A 16 13.16 8.86 4.99
N ARG A 17 11.87 9.16 5.17
CA ARG A 17 11.10 8.78 6.36
C ARG A 17 11.03 7.26 6.51
N GLU A 18 11.24 6.77 7.74
CA GLU A 18 11.30 5.33 8.06
C GLU A 18 12.29 4.56 7.17
N ALA A 19 13.36 5.24 6.72
CA ALA A 19 14.41 4.70 5.85
C ALA A 19 13.96 4.32 4.42
N TYR A 20 12.70 4.59 4.05
CA TYR A 20 12.22 4.39 2.68
C TYR A 20 12.75 5.47 1.72
N PRO A 21 13.02 5.13 0.45
CA PRO A 21 13.35 6.11 -0.57
C PRO A 21 12.15 7.03 -0.87
N GLY A 22 12.42 8.26 -1.33
CA GLY A 22 11.38 9.27 -1.55
C GLY A 22 10.34 8.94 -2.62
N ASP A 23 10.59 7.96 -3.49
CA ASP A 23 9.68 7.51 -4.54
C ASP A 23 8.79 6.31 -4.12
N VAL A 24 8.79 5.94 -2.84
CA VAL A 24 7.95 4.82 -2.34
C VAL A 24 6.46 5.07 -2.53
N PHE A 25 6.00 6.32 -2.40
CA PHE A 25 4.60 6.68 -2.71
C PHE A 25 4.27 6.42 -4.18
N TYR A 26 5.17 6.83 -5.08
CA TYR A 26 5.00 6.65 -6.53
C TYR A 26 4.90 5.18 -6.93
N LEU A 27 5.62 4.28 -6.24
CA LEU A 27 5.50 2.85 -6.49
C LEU A 27 4.11 2.30 -6.20
N HIS A 28 3.50 2.74 -5.10
CA HIS A 28 2.16 2.29 -4.72
C HIS A 28 1.11 2.92 -5.63
N SER A 29 1.20 4.22 -5.90
CA SER A 29 0.22 4.92 -6.74
C SER A 29 0.19 4.35 -8.15
N ARG A 30 1.33 4.22 -8.83
CA ARG A 30 1.37 3.68 -10.20
C ARG A 30 0.85 2.24 -10.31
N HIS A 31 0.87 1.47 -9.22
CA HIS A 31 0.39 0.10 -9.22
C HIS A 31 -1.12 0.05 -9.01
N LEU A 32 -1.63 0.80 -8.02
CA LEU A 32 -3.05 0.81 -7.67
C LEU A 32 -3.90 1.60 -8.66
N GLU A 33 -3.40 2.70 -9.21
CA GLU A 33 -4.10 3.51 -10.24
C GLU A 33 -4.37 2.73 -11.54
N ARG A 34 -3.72 1.58 -11.74
CA ARG A 34 -3.99 0.70 -12.89
C ARG A 34 -5.20 -0.20 -12.68
N ALA A 35 -5.62 -0.39 -11.43
CA ALA A 35 -6.80 -1.17 -11.09
C ALA A 35 -8.04 -0.28 -11.24
N ALA A 36 -8.65 -0.32 -12.42
CA ALA A 36 -9.79 0.52 -12.75
C ALA A 36 -10.86 -0.27 -13.52
N LYS A 37 -12.05 0.34 -13.63
CA LYS A 37 -13.08 -0.07 -14.57
C LYS A 37 -12.94 0.74 -15.86
N LEU A 38 -12.77 0.05 -16.98
CA LEU A 38 -12.65 0.65 -18.29
C LEU A 38 -14.02 1.14 -18.79
N SER A 39 -13.99 2.16 -19.65
CA SER A 39 -15.18 2.70 -20.30
C SER A 39 -15.78 1.71 -21.31
N SER A 40 -17.03 1.95 -21.71
CA SER A 40 -17.72 1.14 -22.74
C SER A 40 -17.00 1.12 -24.09
N SER A 41 -16.29 2.20 -24.45
CA SER A 41 -15.44 2.26 -25.64
C SER A 41 -14.22 1.33 -25.60
N LEU A 42 -13.81 0.88 -24.41
CA LEU A 42 -12.66 0.02 -24.17
C LEU A 42 -13.06 -1.40 -23.72
N GLY A 43 -14.33 -1.78 -23.90
CA GLY A 43 -14.82 -3.13 -23.64
C GLY A 43 -15.23 -3.43 -22.19
N GLU A 44 -15.40 -2.40 -21.35
CA GLU A 44 -15.94 -2.51 -19.97
C GLU A 44 -15.20 -3.45 -19.01
N GLY A 45 -13.96 -3.83 -19.33
CA GLY A 45 -13.13 -4.66 -18.46
C GLY A 45 -12.87 -4.00 -17.11
N SER A 46 -12.73 -4.81 -16.07
CA SER A 46 -12.43 -4.33 -14.71
C SER A 46 -11.25 -5.07 -14.12
N MET A 47 -10.40 -4.33 -13.40
CA MET A 47 -9.37 -4.88 -12.54
C MET A 47 -9.57 -4.34 -11.13
N THR A 48 -9.87 -5.22 -10.18
CA THR A 48 -10.02 -4.86 -8.77
C THR A 48 -8.74 -5.19 -8.01
N ALA A 49 -8.15 -4.21 -7.34
CA ALA A 49 -7.01 -4.41 -6.46
C ALA A 49 -7.45 -4.49 -5.01
N LEU A 50 -6.92 -5.47 -4.28
CA LEU A 50 -7.10 -5.62 -2.83
C LEU A 50 -5.71 -5.61 -2.17
N PRO A 51 -5.12 -4.42 -1.96
CA PRO A 51 -3.81 -4.32 -1.33
C PRO A 51 -3.89 -4.71 0.14
N ILE A 52 -2.92 -5.51 0.60
CA ILE A 52 -2.76 -5.89 2.00
C ILE A 52 -1.52 -5.19 2.54
N VAL A 53 -1.67 -4.51 3.68
CA VAL A 53 -0.59 -3.84 4.40
C VAL A 53 -0.57 -4.36 5.83
N GLU A 54 0.57 -4.89 6.24
CA GLU A 54 0.79 -5.32 7.62
C GLU A 54 1.07 -4.11 8.52
N THR A 55 0.33 -4.00 9.62
CA THR A 55 0.60 -3.02 10.68
C THR A 55 1.45 -3.67 11.77
N GLN A 56 2.45 -2.94 12.26
CA GLN A 56 3.26 -3.41 13.38
C GLN A 56 2.56 -2.99 14.68
N SER A 57 2.20 -3.96 15.51
CA SER A 57 1.50 -3.72 16.80
C SER A 57 0.22 -2.87 16.68
N GLY A 58 -0.48 -2.93 15.53
CA GLY A 58 -1.67 -2.13 15.29
C GLY A 58 -1.41 -0.63 15.04
N ASP A 59 -0.16 -0.22 14.83
CA ASP A 59 0.15 1.18 14.54
C ASP A 59 -0.38 1.60 13.16
N VAL A 60 -1.40 2.46 13.19
CA VAL A 60 -2.03 3.03 11.98
C VAL A 60 -1.34 4.29 11.46
N SER A 61 -0.30 4.76 12.15
CA SER A 61 0.43 5.99 11.81
C SER A 61 1.69 5.75 10.98
N ALA A 62 1.99 4.47 10.68
CA ALA A 62 3.14 4.09 9.87
C ALA A 62 3.12 4.77 8.49
N TYR A 63 4.27 5.27 8.05
CA TYR A 63 4.38 6.08 6.83
C TYR A 63 3.84 5.37 5.59
N ILE A 64 4.15 4.08 5.46
CA ILE A 64 3.67 3.25 4.35
C ILE A 64 2.16 3.07 4.37
N LEU A 65 1.58 2.89 5.56
CA LEU A 65 0.15 2.69 5.69
C LEU A 65 -0.62 3.95 5.30
N ILE A 66 -0.18 5.12 5.78
CA ILE A 66 -0.79 6.42 5.41
C ILE A 66 -0.76 6.61 3.90
N ASN A 67 0.37 6.29 3.25
CA ASN A 67 0.51 6.39 1.80
C ASN A 67 -0.51 5.49 1.08
N VAL A 68 -0.65 4.22 1.48
CA VAL A 68 -1.59 3.30 0.84
C VAL A 68 -3.04 3.73 1.08
N ILE A 69 -3.40 4.12 2.31
CA ILE A 69 -4.75 4.60 2.65
C ILE A 69 -5.12 5.83 1.80
N SER A 70 -4.17 6.73 1.53
CA SER A 70 -4.41 7.91 0.70
C SER A 70 -4.61 7.62 -0.79
N ILE A 71 -4.28 6.41 -1.25
CA ILE A 71 -4.41 5.99 -2.66
C ILE A 71 -5.67 5.13 -2.86
N THR A 72 -6.03 4.31 -1.87
CA THR A 72 -7.16 3.37 -1.98
C THR A 72 -8.52 4.04 -1.75
N ASP A 73 -9.55 3.55 -2.43
CA ASP A 73 -10.94 4.04 -2.28
C ASP A 73 -11.61 3.64 -0.94
N GLY A 74 -10.93 2.86 -0.10
CA GLY A 74 -11.40 2.46 1.21
C GLY A 74 -10.47 1.44 1.86
N GLN A 75 -10.74 1.13 3.13
CA GLN A 75 -9.94 0.19 3.90
C GLN A 75 -10.79 -0.74 4.75
N ILE A 76 -10.29 -1.96 4.93
CA ILE A 76 -10.82 -2.94 5.89
C ILE A 76 -9.72 -3.16 6.93
N PHE A 77 -10.02 -2.87 8.20
CA PHE A 77 -9.07 -3.04 9.29
C PHE A 77 -9.33 -4.36 10.02
N LEU A 78 -8.29 -5.18 10.16
CA LEU A 78 -8.33 -6.42 10.92
C LEU A 78 -7.68 -6.17 12.29
N SER A 79 -8.45 -6.31 13.37
CA SER A 79 -7.94 -6.17 14.74
C SER A 79 -7.68 -7.53 15.36
N THR A 80 -6.49 -7.72 15.93
CA THR A 80 -6.13 -8.93 16.67
C THR A 80 -7.03 -9.15 17.88
N ASP A 81 -7.48 -8.07 18.54
CA ASP A 81 -8.37 -8.17 19.70
C ASP A 81 -9.73 -8.76 19.30
N LEU A 82 -10.33 -8.24 18.22
CA LEU A 82 -11.61 -8.75 17.70
C LEU A 82 -11.50 -10.21 17.25
N PHE A 83 -10.40 -10.54 16.57
CA PHE A 83 -10.10 -11.91 16.16
C PHE A 83 -10.00 -12.86 17.37
N ASN A 84 -9.32 -12.43 18.45
CA ASN A 84 -9.21 -13.21 19.67
C ASN A 84 -10.54 -13.37 20.42
N PHE A 85 -11.48 -12.42 20.25
CA PHE A 85 -12.85 -12.54 20.73
C PHE A 85 -13.74 -13.43 19.85
N GLY A 86 -13.22 -13.96 18.73
CA GLY A 86 -13.95 -14.84 17.81
C GLY A 86 -14.90 -14.09 16.86
N ILE A 87 -14.66 -12.79 16.64
CA ILE A 87 -15.41 -11.91 15.75
C ILE A 87 -14.64 -11.69 14.45
#